data_AF-A0A3C0Y8N6-F1
#
_entry.id   AF-A0A3C0Y8N6-F1
#
_cell.length_a   1.000
_cell.length_b   1.000
_cell.length_c   1.000
_cell.angle_alpha   90.00
_cell.angle_beta   90.00
_cell.angle_gamma   90.00
#
_symmetry.space_group_name_H-M   'P 1'
#
loop_
_entity.id
_entity.type
_entity.pdbx_description
1 polymer ?
#
loop_
_entity_poly.entity_id
_entity_poly.type
_entity_poly.pdbx_seq_one_letter_code
_entity_poly.pdbx_strand_id
1 'polypeptide(L)' 'RADGTLAADVRPLVRLSVTVIAEQKGRREVGSGGGGGRFGLAYFDEAQITQYVDDAVKAALTNLDARPAPAGEMTVVLGP' A
#
# COMPACT_ATOMS: atom_id res chain seq x y z
N ARG A 1 -24.26 38.12 -15.98
CA ARG A 1 -23.37 37.48 -16.99
C ARG A 1 -22.40 36.62 -16.21
N ALA A 2 -22.38 35.30 -16.44
CA ALA A 2 -21.45 34.37 -15.80
C ALA A 2 -20.00 34.76 -16.16
N ASP A 3 -19.06 34.51 -15.25
CA ASP A 3 -17.68 35.05 -15.24
C ASP A 3 -16.76 34.65 -16.41
N GLY A 4 -17.26 33.92 -17.40
CA GLY A 4 -16.55 33.65 -18.65
C GLY A 4 -15.40 32.65 -18.53
N THR A 5 -15.29 31.92 -17.42
CA THR A 5 -14.17 30.99 -17.19
C THR A 5 -14.29 29.75 -18.10
N LEU A 6 -13.26 29.49 -18.89
CA LEU A 6 -13.10 28.26 -19.69
C LEU A 6 -11.76 27.60 -19.34
N ALA A 7 -11.79 26.38 -18.81
CA ALA A 7 -10.60 25.65 -18.38
C ALA A 7 -10.66 24.17 -18.76
N ALA A 8 -9.49 23.56 -18.97
CA ALA A 8 -9.30 22.14 -19.22
C ALA A 8 -8.04 21.65 -18.48
N ASP A 9 -7.99 20.36 -18.17
CA ASP A 9 -6.86 19.74 -17.47
C ASP A 9 -6.69 18.27 -17.89
N VAL A 10 -5.45 17.79 -17.90
CA VAL A 10 -5.07 16.40 -18.18
C VAL A 10 -4.33 15.87 -16.96
N ARG A 11 -5.00 14.97 -16.23
CA ARG A 11 -4.52 14.49 -14.94
C ARG A 11 -4.21 12.98 -15.00
N PRO A 12 -3.00 12.57 -15.41
CA PRO A 12 -2.62 11.16 -15.38
C PRO A 12 -2.72 10.62 -13.95
N LEU A 13 -2.92 9.31 -13.83
CA LEU A 13 -2.94 8.60 -12.56
C LEU A 13 -2.42 7.18 -12.80
N VAL A 14 -1.35 6.81 -12.11
CA VAL A 14 -0.77 5.46 -12.16
C VAL A 14 -0.74 4.85 -10.78
N ARG A 15 -0.79 3.52 -10.71
CA ARG A 15 -0.67 2.76 -9.45
C ARG A 15 0.02 1.43 -9.72
N LEU A 16 0.97 1.09 -8.85
CA LEU A 16 1.58 -0.24 -8.76
C LEU A 16 1.06 -0.92 -7.50
N SER A 17 0.82 -2.23 -7.57
CA SER A 17 0.38 -3.03 -6.43
C SER A 17 1.15 -4.33 -6.38
N VAL A 18 1.67 -4.64 -5.20
CA VAL A 18 2.41 -5.85 -4.89
C VAL A 18 1.62 -6.63 -3.86
N THR A 19 1.42 -7.92 -4.11
CA THR A 19 0.78 -8.85 -3.18
C THR A 19 1.72 -10.03 -2.97
N VAL A 20 2.03 -10.32 -1.71
CA VAL A 20 2.90 -11.42 -1.29
C VAL A 20 2.08 -12.41 -0.48
N ILE A 21 2.26 -13.69 -0.74
CA ILE A 21 1.65 -14.78 0.03
C ILE A 21 2.79 -15.55 0.70
N ALA A 22 2.78 -15.59 2.04
CA ALA A 22 3.73 -16.36 2.84
C ALA A 22 3.06 -17.63 3.38
N GLU A 23 3.79 -18.74 3.46
CA GLU A 23 3.31 -20.01 4.00
C GLU A 23 4.31 -20.59 4.99
N GLN A 24 3.81 -21.06 6.13
CA GLN A 24 4.60 -21.86 7.07
C GLN A 24 3.70 -22.88 7.77
N LYS A 25 4.11 -24.16 7.75
CA LYS A 25 3.43 -25.28 8.43
C LYS A 25 1.93 -25.36 8.09
N GLY A 26 1.57 -25.07 6.84
CA GLY A 26 0.20 -25.08 6.34
C GLY A 26 -0.60 -23.80 6.61
N ARG A 27 -0.10 -22.87 7.42
CA ARG A 27 -0.72 -21.54 7.58
C ARG A 27 -0.25 -20.63 6.45
N ARG A 28 -1.19 -19.91 5.82
CA ARG A 28 -0.90 -18.92 4.79
C ARG A 28 -1.41 -17.56 5.20
N GLU A 29 -0.61 -16.53 4.95
CA GLU A 29 -1.00 -15.14 5.17
C GLU A 29 -0.56 -14.27 3.99
N VAL A 30 -1.22 -13.13 3.87
CA VAL A 30 -1.03 -12.20 2.75
C VAL A 30 -0.55 -10.86 3.26
N GLY A 31 0.38 -10.26 2.53
CA GLY A 31 0.81 -8.89 2.70
C GLY A 31 0.71 -8.13 1.39
N SER A 32 0.45 -6.83 1.48
CA SER A 32 0.36 -5.96 0.32
C SER A 32 1.22 -4.72 0.49
N GLY A 33 1.69 -4.22 -0.63
CA GLY A 33 2.49 -3.00 -0.75
C GLY A 33 2.19 -2.34 -2.08
N GLY A 34 2.62 -1.10 -2.24
CA GLY A 34 2.41 -0.36 -3.48
C GLY A 34 1.93 1.06 -3.26
N GLY A 35 1.90 1.80 -4.34
CA GLY A 35 1.62 3.21 -4.34
C GLY A 35 1.42 3.73 -5.76
N GLY A 36 1.28 5.03 -5.88
CA GLY A 36 0.99 5.66 -7.15
C GLY A 36 0.63 7.12 -6.97
N GLY A 37 0.32 7.76 -8.08
CA GLY A 37 0.05 9.18 -8.10
C GLY A 37 -0.07 9.72 -9.51
N ARG A 38 -0.11 11.05 -9.60
CA ARG A 38 -0.34 11.76 -10.85
C ARG A 38 0.96 12.08 -11.58
N PHE A 39 1.64 11.02 -12.02
CA PHE A 39 2.91 11.06 -12.75
C PHE A 39 3.00 9.88 -13.72
N GLY A 40 4.08 9.80 -14.50
CA GLY A 40 4.34 8.69 -15.42
C GLY A 40 4.90 7.44 -14.72
N LEU A 41 4.95 6.32 -15.45
CA LEU A 41 5.44 5.04 -14.93
C LEU A 41 6.92 5.05 -14.52
N ALA A 42 7.72 6.00 -15.01
CA ALA A 42 9.12 6.18 -14.62
C ALA A 42 9.31 6.50 -13.12
N TYR A 43 8.24 6.85 -12.41
CA TYR A 43 8.25 6.98 -10.95
C TYR A 43 8.60 5.66 -10.24
N PHE A 44 8.26 4.51 -10.81
CA PHE A 44 8.53 3.20 -10.22
C PHE A 44 9.95 2.74 -10.58
N ASP A 45 10.95 3.44 -10.05
CA ASP A 45 12.34 3.02 -10.14
C ASP A 45 12.63 1.81 -9.24
N GLU A 46 13.86 1.30 -9.30
CA GLU A 46 14.29 0.14 -8.54
C GLU A 46 14.15 0.33 -7.02
N ALA A 47 14.41 1.54 -6.52
CA ALA A 47 14.30 1.84 -5.10
C ALA A 47 12.83 1.82 -4.62
N GLN A 48 11.93 2.44 -5.38
CA GLN A 48 10.49 2.43 -5.09
C GLN A 48 9.90 1.02 -5.16
N ILE A 49 10.26 0.25 -6.19
CA ILE A 49 9.78 -1.12 -6.34
C ILE A 49 10.28 -2.00 -5.20
N THR A 50 11.57 -1.91 -4.87
CA THR A 50 12.17 -2.67 -3.74
C THR A 50 11.45 -2.34 -2.44
N GLN A 51 11.19 -1.06 -2.16
CA GLN A 51 10.44 -0.65 -0.97
C GLN A 51 9.04 -1.29 -0.91
N TYR A 52 8.28 -1.27 -2.02
CA TYR A 52 6.94 -1.88 -2.04
C TYR A 52 6.96 -3.40 -1.86
N VAL A 53 8.00 -4.06 -2.36
CA VAL A 53 8.21 -5.50 -2.15
C VAL A 53 8.53 -5.76 -0.68
N ASP A 54 9.46 -5.02 -0.08
CA ASP A 54 9.84 -5.16 1.31
C ASP A 54 8.65 -4.93 2.26
N ASP A 55 7.85 -3.90 2.01
CA ASP A 55 6.64 -3.62 2.78
C ASP A 55 5.62 -4.76 2.67
N ALA A 56 5.39 -5.28 1.46
CA ALA A 56 4.47 -6.39 1.23
C ALA A 56 4.95 -7.69 1.91
N VAL A 57 6.24 -8.00 1.83
CA VAL A 57 6.85 -9.17 2.49
C VAL A 57 6.75 -9.01 4.01
N LYS A 58 7.11 -7.85 4.55
CA LYS A 58 7.05 -7.56 5.98
C LYS A 58 5.62 -7.70 6.52
N ALA A 59 4.63 -7.19 5.80
CA ALA A 59 3.23 -7.35 6.16
C ALA A 59 2.80 -8.82 6.16
N ALA A 60 3.17 -9.59 5.12
CA ALA A 60 2.82 -11.01 5.02
C ALA A 60 3.41 -11.83 6.19
N LEU A 61 4.68 -11.60 6.52
CA LEU A 61 5.36 -12.27 7.62
C LEU A 61 4.81 -11.84 8.99
N THR A 62 4.53 -10.55 9.17
CA THR A 62 3.92 -10.03 10.40
C THR A 62 2.55 -10.68 10.65
N ASN A 63 1.73 -10.82 9.60
CA ASN A 63 0.45 -11.50 9.68
C ASN A 63 0.62 -13.00 9.99
N LEU A 64 1.63 -13.65 9.39
CA LEU A 64 1.94 -15.06 9.61
C LEU A 64 2.35 -15.38 11.05
N ASP A 65 3.01 -14.44 11.71
CA ASP A 65 3.42 -14.54 13.12
C ASP A 65 2.35 -14.00 14.09
N ALA A 66 1.33 -13.31 13.59
CA ALA A 66 0.31 -12.67 14.42
C ALA A 66 -0.53 -13.69 15.19
N ARG A 67 -0.91 -13.29 16.41
CA ARG A 67 -1.87 -13.96 17.30
C ARG A 67 -3.15 -13.13 17.43
N PRO A 68 -4.26 -13.69 17.96
CA PRO A 68 -5.47 -12.92 18.21
C PRO A 68 -5.20 -11.66 19.05
N ALA A 69 -5.79 -10.55 18.61
CA ALA A 69 -5.72 -9.27 19.31
C ALA A 69 -6.52 -9.31 20.64
N PRO A 70 -6.13 -8.50 21.64
CA PRO A 70 -6.89 -8.38 22.89
C PRO A 70 -8.29 -7.77 22.64
N ALA A 71 -9.27 -8.17 23.45
CA ALA A 71 -10.64 -7.67 23.37
C ALA A 71 -10.95 -6.68 24.51
N GLY A 72 -11.78 -5.67 24.23
CA GLY A 72 -12.23 -4.66 25.19
C GLY A 72 -11.82 -3.24 24.83
N GLU A 73 -12.30 -2.26 25.62
CA GLU A 73 -11.89 -0.87 25.47
C GLU A 73 -10.44 -0.67 25.91
N MET A 74 -9.65 0.00 25.08
CA MET A 74 -8.25 0.32 25.37
C MET A 74 -7.82 1.56 24.59
N THR A 75 -6.78 2.24 25.08
CA THR A 75 -6.12 3.32 24.33
C THR A 75 -5.34 2.74 23.16
N VAL A 76 -5.49 3.35 21.97
CA VAL A 76 -4.80 2.95 20.74
C VAL A 76 -3.87 4.06 20.30
N VAL A 77 -2.63 3.70 19.98
CA VAL A 77 -1.66 4.62 19.36
C VAL A 77 -1.61 4.32 17.86
N LEU A 78 -1.85 5.34 17.04
CA LEU A 78 -1.78 5.23 15.58
C LEU A 78 -0.39 5.62 15.09
N GLY A 79 0.11 4.89 14.11
CA GLY A 79 1.33 5.27 13.38
C GLY A 79 1.11 6.51 12.51
N PRO A 80 2.20 7.17 12.08
CA PRO A 80 2.16 8.33 11.19
C PRO A 80 1.68 7.99 9.77
#